data_AF-A0A938UUA5-F1
#
_entry.id   AF-A0A938UUA5-F1
#
_cell.length_a   1.000
_cell.length_b   1.000
_cell.length_c   1.000
_cell.angle_alpha   90.00
_cell.angle_beta   90.00
_cell.angle_gamma   90.00
#
_symmetry.space_group_name_H-M   'P 1'
#
loop_
_entity.id
_entity.type
_entity.pdbx_description
1 polymer ?
#
loop_
_entity_poly.entity_id
_entity_poly.type
_entity_poly.pdbx_seq_one_letter_code
_entity_poly.pdbx_strand_id
1 'polypeptide(L)'
;MKKIMLVAAAFLLRSVPVQGQIPTKRVVAPAADDPAPSTFDGSRNFMGKAVKSYIGQELFVPCRDGELRSYGYRDFFAYVFPSVDAMLDASMKGDPDGNIYMKGTGNSRFSTRHDALADRSFNVTGIQVRPADKGLPEEVYLKLAAKDRKETLFFRYEDKYENAFPFVAMKFFQKQKELRVGRDFITRGRNWNGATKPMTDINTGKPIEFPPGATWKCVDVAIASCNLSMILENDKKEQVAFPIASQSADHWIVTAEAATVMAKQFGKDVWAKALAGHVAIGMAAETAEFAWGSPKSKNTTVTNGKVSEQWVYKDGRYLYFENGKVTAVQG
;
A
#
# COMPACT_ATOMS: atom_id res chain seq x y z
N MET A 1 81.36 46.80 40.20
CA MET A 1 80.70 47.55 39.11
C MET A 1 79.87 46.59 38.26
N LYS A 2 78.75 47.07 37.72
CA LYS A 2 77.73 46.42 36.83
C LYS A 2 76.67 45.60 37.60
N LYS A 3 75.52 46.21 37.94
CA LYS A 3 74.31 46.56 37.13
C LYS A 3 73.40 45.35 36.86
N ILE A 4 72.27 45.36 37.55
CA ILE A 4 71.01 44.66 37.27
C ILE A 4 70.53 45.05 35.87
N MET A 5 70.04 44.09 35.08
CA MET A 5 68.98 44.39 34.10
C MET A 5 68.15 43.15 33.74
N LEU A 6 66.86 43.24 34.07
CA LEU A 6 65.76 42.45 33.50
C LEU A 6 65.73 42.62 31.98
N VAL A 7 65.45 41.55 31.24
CA VAL A 7 64.96 41.64 29.86
C VAL A 7 63.63 40.91 29.76
N ALA A 8 62.62 41.68 29.34
CA ALA A 8 61.24 41.30 29.14
C ALA A 8 61.08 40.39 27.91
N ALA A 9 60.21 39.39 28.02
CA ALA A 9 59.76 38.57 26.90
C ALA A 9 58.69 39.33 26.08
N ALA A 10 59.03 39.67 24.84
CA ALA A 10 58.10 40.28 23.90
C ALA A 10 57.28 39.20 23.17
N PHE A 11 55.98 39.12 23.45
CA PHE A 11 55.01 38.39 22.65
C PHE A 11 54.65 39.21 21.40
N LEU A 12 55.09 38.76 20.23
CA LEU A 12 54.69 39.32 18.94
C LEU A 12 53.28 38.85 18.58
N LEU A 13 52.28 39.69 18.86
CA LEU A 13 50.93 39.57 18.28
C LEU A 13 51.00 39.95 16.78
N ARG A 14 50.79 38.97 15.91
CA ARG A 14 50.56 39.23 14.48
C ARG A 14 49.11 39.68 14.29
N SER A 15 48.92 40.95 13.91
CA SER A 15 47.65 41.46 13.40
C SER A 15 47.44 40.98 11.96
N VAL A 16 46.27 40.37 11.70
CA VAL A 16 45.81 40.05 10.35
C VAL A 16 44.99 41.25 9.85
N PRO A 17 45.24 41.78 8.65
CA PRO A 17 44.38 42.80 8.07
C PRO A 17 43.04 42.17 7.67
N VAL A 18 41.97 42.59 8.34
CA VAL A 18 40.59 42.39 7.88
C VAL A 18 40.32 43.42 6.79
N GLN A 19 40.36 42.99 5.54
CA GLN A 19 39.77 43.73 4.43
C GLN A 19 38.64 42.86 3.88
N GLY A 20 37.49 42.93 4.56
CA GLY A 20 36.27 42.28 4.13
C GLY A 20 35.66 43.04 2.96
N GLN A 21 35.89 42.57 1.73
CA GLN A 21 34.90 42.75 0.67
C GLN A 21 33.79 41.73 0.89
N ILE A 22 32.53 42.16 0.84
CA ILE A 22 31.37 41.26 0.84
C ILE A 22 31.35 40.55 -0.52
N PRO A 23 31.54 39.22 -0.61
CA PRO A 23 31.31 38.53 -1.86
C PRO A 23 29.79 38.50 -2.11
N THR A 24 29.34 39.19 -3.15
CA THR A 24 27.98 39.06 -3.67
C THR A 24 27.82 37.68 -4.29
N LYS A 25 27.29 36.74 -3.51
CA LYS A 25 26.72 35.50 -4.05
C LYS A 25 25.34 35.82 -4.62
N ARG A 26 25.18 35.60 -5.93
CA ARG A 26 23.86 35.50 -6.56
C ARG A 26 23.12 34.36 -5.87
N VAL A 27 22.11 34.67 -5.06
CA VAL A 27 21.18 33.68 -4.55
C VAL A 27 20.30 33.28 -5.73
N VAL A 28 20.60 32.13 -6.32
CA VAL A 28 19.57 31.38 -7.05
C VAL A 28 18.52 31.05 -5.99
N ALA A 29 17.27 31.42 -6.22
CA ALA A 29 16.16 31.01 -5.35
C ALA A 29 16.32 29.51 -5.08
N PRO A 30 16.18 29.05 -3.82
CA PRO A 30 16.18 27.62 -3.57
C PRO A 30 15.13 27.01 -4.51
N ALA A 31 15.58 26.09 -5.38
CA ALA A 31 14.65 25.14 -5.97
C ALA A 31 13.85 24.60 -4.79
N ALA A 32 12.52 24.67 -4.87
CA ALA A 32 11.64 24.20 -3.81
C ALA A 32 12.22 22.91 -3.24
N ASP A 33 12.67 22.95 -1.99
CA ASP A 33 13.33 21.81 -1.37
C ASP A 33 12.37 20.64 -1.50
N ASP A 34 12.72 19.67 -2.35
CA ASP A 34 12.14 18.36 -2.25
C ASP A 34 12.38 17.94 -0.80
N PRO A 35 11.32 17.63 -0.03
CA PRO A 35 11.52 17.13 1.32
C PRO A 35 12.50 15.98 1.23
N ALA A 36 13.57 16.05 2.05
CA ALA A 36 14.59 15.01 2.14
C ALA A 36 13.90 13.64 2.05
N PRO A 37 14.35 12.74 1.15
CA PRO A 37 13.58 11.55 0.79
C PRO A 37 13.13 10.87 2.08
N SER A 38 11.81 10.90 2.33
CA SER A 38 11.25 10.23 3.50
C SER A 38 11.77 8.81 3.42
N THR A 39 12.56 8.37 4.41
CA THR A 39 13.18 7.05 4.35
C THR A 39 12.06 6.03 4.22
N PHE A 40 12.02 5.29 3.11
CA PHE A 40 11.01 4.24 2.92
C PHE A 40 11.15 3.25 4.07
N ASP A 41 10.17 3.21 4.96
CA ASP A 41 10.19 2.40 6.18
C ASP A 41 9.38 1.10 6.06
N GLY A 42 8.69 0.92 4.93
CA GLY A 42 7.82 -0.23 4.68
C GLY A 42 6.49 -0.18 5.43
N SER A 43 6.10 0.97 6.01
CA SER A 43 4.79 1.13 6.65
C SER A 43 3.64 1.11 5.63
N ARG A 44 3.88 1.58 4.41
CA ARG A 44 2.96 1.59 3.28
C ARG A 44 3.64 1.06 2.04
N ASN A 45 2.89 0.35 1.19
CA ASN A 45 3.41 -0.15 -0.07
C ASN A 45 3.51 0.97 -1.10
N PHE A 46 2.44 1.76 -1.23
CA PHE A 46 2.34 2.89 -2.13
C PHE A 46 2.63 4.22 -1.41
N MET A 47 3.57 4.99 -1.95
CA MET A 47 4.08 6.22 -1.33
C MET A 47 3.45 7.52 -1.86
N GLY A 48 2.55 7.44 -2.85
CA GLY A 48 1.93 8.60 -3.48
C GLY A 48 2.97 9.62 -3.93
N LYS A 49 2.89 10.86 -3.46
CA LYS A 49 3.82 11.94 -3.80
C LYS A 49 5.28 11.68 -3.41
N ALA A 50 5.54 10.81 -2.43
CA ALA A 50 6.89 10.53 -1.94
C ALA A 50 7.64 9.50 -2.81
N VAL A 51 7.53 9.58 -4.15
CA VAL A 51 8.10 8.61 -5.11
C VAL A 51 9.62 8.42 -4.95
N LYS A 52 10.35 9.48 -4.57
CA LYS A 52 11.80 9.44 -4.35
C LYS A 52 12.21 8.50 -3.20
N SER A 53 11.30 8.18 -2.29
CA SER A 53 11.56 7.22 -1.21
C SER A 53 11.87 5.81 -1.72
N TYR A 54 11.43 5.46 -2.94
CA TYR A 54 11.74 4.16 -3.52
C TYR A 54 13.19 4.02 -3.98
N ILE A 55 13.98 5.10 -4.10
CA ILE A 55 15.39 4.98 -4.53
C ILE A 55 16.16 4.07 -3.58
N GLY A 56 16.85 3.08 -4.14
CA GLY A 56 17.57 2.05 -3.40
C GLY A 56 16.70 0.92 -2.83
N GLN A 57 15.38 0.96 -3.04
CA GLN A 57 14.47 -0.11 -2.62
C GLN A 57 14.33 -1.18 -3.71
N GLU A 58 13.98 -2.38 -3.27
CA GLU A 58 13.59 -3.50 -4.14
C GLU A 58 12.06 -3.54 -4.30
N LEU A 59 11.62 -3.65 -5.54
CA LEU A 59 10.23 -3.80 -5.93
C LEU A 59 10.03 -5.15 -6.63
N PHE A 60 9.08 -5.94 -6.14
CA PHE A 60 8.67 -7.21 -6.73
C PHE A 60 7.38 -7.01 -7.54
N VAL A 61 7.27 -7.65 -8.72
CA VAL A 61 6.06 -7.62 -9.54
C VAL A 61 5.30 -8.95 -9.34
N PRO A 62 4.18 -8.97 -8.60
CA PRO A 62 3.35 -10.17 -8.51
C PRO A 62 2.82 -10.60 -9.87
N CYS A 63 2.58 -11.89 -10.04
CA CYS A 63 1.88 -12.43 -11.21
C CYS A 63 0.49 -11.78 -11.44
N ARG A 64 -0.18 -12.16 -12.53
CA ARG A 64 -1.59 -11.86 -12.80
C ARG A 64 -2.30 -13.16 -13.11
N ASP A 65 -3.50 -13.35 -12.59
CA ASP A 65 -4.32 -14.53 -12.79
C ASP A 65 -5.47 -14.26 -13.78
N GLY A 66 -6.11 -15.35 -14.24
CA GLY A 66 -7.27 -15.29 -15.13
C GLY A 66 -7.08 -14.39 -16.36
N GLU A 67 -8.11 -13.58 -16.66
CA GLU A 67 -8.11 -12.67 -17.81
C GLU A 67 -7.05 -11.57 -17.72
N LEU A 68 -6.69 -11.14 -16.51
CA LEU A 68 -5.71 -10.08 -16.28
C LEU A 68 -4.33 -10.44 -16.83
N ARG A 69 -4.01 -11.74 -16.90
CA ARG A 69 -2.80 -12.24 -17.53
C ARG A 69 -2.69 -11.83 -18.99
N SER A 70 -3.80 -11.83 -19.73
CA SER A 70 -3.83 -11.50 -21.17
C SER A 70 -3.56 -10.01 -21.46
N TYR A 71 -3.76 -9.13 -20.47
CA TYR A 71 -3.51 -7.70 -20.59
C TYR A 71 -2.06 -7.32 -20.27
N GLY A 72 -1.29 -8.19 -19.60
CA GLY A 72 0.07 -7.90 -19.18
C GLY A 72 0.14 -6.76 -18.15
N TYR A 73 1.20 -5.96 -18.20
CA TYR A 73 1.45 -4.84 -17.28
C TYR A 73 1.61 -3.53 -18.05
N ARG A 74 0.82 -2.52 -17.68
CA ARG A 74 0.90 -1.17 -18.27
C ARG A 74 2.08 -0.39 -17.72
N ASP A 75 2.45 0.67 -18.43
CA ASP A 75 3.35 1.72 -17.96
C ASP A 75 4.82 1.31 -17.79
N PHE A 76 5.23 0.20 -18.39
CA PHE A 76 6.63 -0.24 -18.44
C PHE A 76 7.26 0.04 -19.81
N PHE A 77 8.41 0.72 -19.81
CA PHE A 77 9.08 1.24 -21.00
C PHE A 77 10.56 0.85 -21.02
N ALA A 78 11.10 0.51 -22.19
CA ALA A 78 12.51 0.20 -22.39
C ALA A 78 13.38 1.46 -22.29
N TYR A 79 12.81 2.62 -22.66
CA TYR A 79 13.42 3.94 -22.53
C TYR A 79 12.34 5.02 -22.38
N VAL A 80 12.74 6.16 -21.83
CA VAL A 80 11.89 7.36 -21.75
C VAL A 80 12.26 8.29 -22.90
N PHE A 81 11.26 8.80 -23.62
CA PHE A 81 11.49 9.79 -24.67
C PHE A 81 12.11 11.06 -24.06
N PRO A 82 13.17 11.62 -24.66
CA PRO A 82 13.86 12.80 -24.11
C PRO A 82 13.02 14.08 -24.22
N SER A 83 12.02 14.11 -25.12
CA SER A 83 11.11 15.24 -25.32
C SER A 83 9.80 14.78 -25.94
N VAL A 84 8.80 15.67 -25.92
CA VAL A 84 7.54 15.44 -26.63
C VAL A 84 7.77 15.37 -28.15
N ASP A 85 8.73 16.12 -28.68
CA ASP A 85 9.09 16.04 -30.10
C ASP A 85 9.61 14.66 -30.51
N ALA A 86 10.47 14.05 -29.71
CA ALA A 86 10.97 12.70 -29.99
C ALA A 86 9.83 11.67 -29.96
N MET A 87 8.87 11.83 -29.05
CA MET A 87 7.68 10.97 -28.97
C MET A 87 6.77 11.17 -30.19
N LEU A 88 6.50 12.42 -30.59
CA LEU A 88 5.67 12.72 -31.76
C LEU A 88 6.33 12.24 -33.06
N ASP A 89 7.65 12.37 -33.20
CA ASP A 89 8.40 11.84 -34.35
C ASP A 89 8.28 10.30 -34.45
N ALA A 90 8.41 9.58 -33.33
CA ALA A 90 8.18 8.14 -33.30
C ALA A 90 6.73 7.78 -33.69
N SER A 91 5.76 8.54 -33.20
CA SER A 91 4.34 8.38 -33.55
C SER A 91 4.08 8.58 -35.05
N MET A 92 4.66 9.63 -35.65
CA MET A 92 4.53 9.89 -37.10
C MET A 92 5.17 8.79 -37.96
N LYS A 93 6.17 8.08 -37.43
CA LYS A 93 6.78 6.91 -38.08
C LYS A 93 5.98 5.61 -37.88
N GLY A 94 4.80 5.70 -37.26
CA GLY A 94 3.90 4.56 -37.02
C GLY A 94 4.26 3.75 -35.78
N ASP A 95 5.14 4.25 -34.90
CA ASP A 95 5.60 3.54 -33.71
C ASP A 95 5.46 4.38 -32.41
N PRO A 96 4.25 4.90 -32.09
CA PRO A 96 4.03 5.72 -30.89
C PRO A 96 4.31 4.99 -29.57
N ASP A 97 4.26 3.67 -29.61
CA ASP A 97 4.39 2.76 -28.47
C ASP A 97 5.68 1.92 -28.54
N GLY A 98 6.62 2.29 -29.42
CA GLY A 98 7.84 1.53 -29.67
C GLY A 98 8.75 1.42 -28.45
N ASN A 99 8.57 2.33 -27.49
CA ASN A 99 9.31 2.32 -26.25
C ASN A 99 8.72 1.40 -25.18
N ILE A 100 7.57 0.74 -25.40
CA ILE A 100 7.03 -0.24 -24.43
C ILE A 100 8.00 -1.41 -24.29
N TYR A 101 8.41 -1.71 -23.05
CA TYR A 101 9.35 -2.80 -22.79
C TYR A 101 8.67 -4.15 -23.08
N MET A 102 9.28 -5.00 -23.92
CA MET A 102 8.72 -6.32 -24.30
C MET A 102 7.20 -6.26 -24.59
N LYS A 103 6.82 -5.38 -25.50
CA LYS A 103 5.44 -5.12 -25.90
C LYS A 103 4.70 -6.42 -26.27
N GLY A 104 3.48 -6.55 -25.75
CA GLY A 104 2.60 -7.66 -26.04
C GLY A 104 1.86 -7.54 -27.38
N THR A 105 1.02 -8.52 -27.67
CA THR A 105 0.10 -8.54 -28.83
C THR A 105 -1.34 -8.74 -28.35
N GLY A 106 -2.32 -8.59 -29.25
CA GLY A 106 -3.74 -8.74 -28.91
C GLY A 106 -4.17 -7.81 -27.77
N ASN A 107 -4.70 -8.38 -26.69
CA ASN A 107 -5.16 -7.65 -25.49
C ASN A 107 -4.04 -6.89 -24.76
N SER A 108 -2.77 -7.28 -24.94
CA SER A 108 -1.60 -6.65 -24.31
C SER A 108 -0.84 -5.69 -25.23
N ARG A 109 -1.40 -5.31 -26.38
CA ARG A 109 -0.74 -4.45 -27.38
C ARG A 109 -0.30 -3.07 -26.87
N PHE A 110 -0.79 -2.61 -25.72
CA PHE A 110 -0.39 -1.35 -25.08
C PHE A 110 0.32 -1.59 -23.74
N SER A 111 0.94 -2.75 -23.58
CA SER A 111 1.47 -3.20 -22.29
C SER A 111 2.65 -4.13 -22.50
N THR A 112 3.48 -4.25 -21.46
CA THR A 112 4.48 -5.31 -21.39
C THR A 112 3.79 -6.64 -21.17
N ARG A 113 4.16 -7.68 -21.93
CA ARG A 113 3.61 -9.03 -21.77
C ARG A 113 3.83 -9.60 -20.35
N HIS A 114 2.92 -10.45 -19.89
CA HIS A 114 2.91 -10.97 -18.52
C HIS A 114 4.21 -11.70 -18.13
N ASP A 115 4.66 -12.62 -18.96
CA ASP A 115 5.86 -13.44 -18.77
C ASP A 115 7.17 -12.63 -18.78
N ALA A 116 7.14 -11.39 -19.28
CA ALA A 116 8.31 -10.51 -19.23
C ALA A 116 8.54 -9.91 -17.83
N LEU A 117 7.52 -9.80 -16.97
CA LEU A 117 7.62 -9.09 -15.68
C LEU A 117 7.16 -9.90 -14.47
N ALA A 118 6.24 -10.83 -14.64
CA ALA A 118 5.69 -11.60 -13.54
C ALA A 118 6.77 -12.30 -12.72
N ASP A 119 6.65 -12.20 -11.40
CA ASP A 119 7.51 -12.83 -10.41
C ASP A 119 8.99 -12.38 -10.49
N ARG A 120 9.24 -11.19 -11.06
CA ARG A 120 10.56 -10.57 -11.13
C ARG A 120 10.71 -9.45 -10.10
N SER A 121 11.94 -9.28 -9.62
CA SER A 121 12.34 -8.20 -8.74
C SER A 121 13.25 -7.20 -9.46
N PHE A 122 13.08 -5.93 -9.09
CA PHE A 122 13.83 -4.81 -9.63
C PHE A 122 14.35 -3.91 -8.51
N ASN A 123 15.58 -3.45 -8.64
CA ASN A 123 16.12 -2.38 -7.80
C ASN A 123 15.77 -1.04 -8.43
N VAL A 124 15.25 -0.11 -7.63
CA VAL A 124 15.04 1.27 -8.07
C VAL A 124 16.36 2.01 -7.97
N THR A 125 16.95 2.33 -9.12
CA THR A 125 18.27 2.95 -9.21
C THR A 125 18.22 4.48 -9.31
N GLY A 126 17.04 5.03 -9.57
CA GLY A 126 16.85 6.47 -9.66
C GLY A 126 15.46 6.84 -10.18
N ILE A 127 15.26 8.13 -10.36
CA ILE A 127 14.05 8.71 -10.94
C ILE A 127 14.45 9.43 -12.22
N GLN A 128 13.66 9.23 -13.29
CA GLN A 128 13.77 9.98 -14.53
C GLN A 128 12.49 10.78 -14.74
N VAL A 129 12.62 12.04 -15.19
CA VAL A 129 11.49 12.94 -15.40
C VAL A 129 11.47 13.36 -16.86
N ARG A 130 10.30 13.25 -17.51
CA ARG A 130 10.01 13.94 -18.76
C ARG A 130 9.28 15.23 -18.40
N PRO A 131 9.88 16.42 -18.59
CA PRO A 131 9.26 17.67 -18.19
C PRO A 131 7.93 17.91 -18.93
N ALA A 132 7.06 18.72 -18.33
CA ALA A 132 5.87 19.21 -19.01
C ALA A 132 6.28 20.01 -20.26
N ASP A 133 5.70 19.66 -21.40
CA ASP A 133 6.03 20.28 -22.68
C ASP A 133 4.84 20.14 -23.65
N LYS A 134 4.66 21.13 -24.53
CA LYS A 134 3.57 21.19 -25.55
C LYS A 134 2.17 20.85 -25.02
N GLY A 135 1.84 21.29 -23.81
CA GLY A 135 0.55 21.05 -23.17
C GLY A 135 0.37 19.64 -22.57
N LEU A 136 1.39 18.78 -22.68
CA LEU A 136 1.43 17.50 -21.96
C LEU A 136 2.01 17.70 -20.55
N PRO A 137 1.48 16.97 -19.55
CA PRO A 137 1.98 17.06 -18.20
C PRO A 137 3.38 16.45 -18.09
N GLU A 138 4.07 16.84 -17.01
CA GLU A 138 5.29 16.16 -16.57
C GLU A 138 4.98 14.69 -16.27
N GLU A 139 5.89 13.80 -16.64
CA GLU A 139 5.82 12.38 -16.32
C GLU A 139 7.04 11.94 -15.52
N VAL A 140 6.79 11.20 -14.45
CA VAL A 140 7.81 10.68 -13.55
C VAL A 140 7.97 9.18 -13.80
N TYR A 141 9.21 8.72 -13.88
CA TYR A 141 9.56 7.34 -14.14
C TYR A 141 10.47 6.79 -13.05
N LEU A 142 10.14 5.62 -12.49
CA LEU A 142 11.08 4.82 -11.72
C LEU A 142 12.07 4.16 -12.68
N LYS A 143 13.37 4.37 -12.49
CA LYS A 143 14.41 3.65 -13.23
C LYS A 143 14.72 2.33 -12.53
N LEU A 144 14.38 1.22 -13.18
CA LEU A 144 14.40 -0.12 -12.63
C LEU A 144 15.55 -0.93 -13.22
N ALA A 145 16.42 -1.46 -12.37
CA ALA A 145 17.42 -2.44 -12.75
C ALA A 145 16.94 -3.84 -12.35
N ALA A 146 16.85 -4.74 -13.32
CA ALA A 146 16.45 -6.13 -13.10
C ALA A 146 17.49 -6.87 -12.22
N LYS A 147 17.02 -7.68 -11.27
CA LYS A 147 17.91 -8.47 -10.40
C LYS A 147 18.37 -9.79 -11.03
N ASP A 148 17.61 -10.32 -11.97
CA ASP A 148 17.85 -11.61 -12.62
C ASP A 148 18.78 -11.50 -13.84
N ARG A 149 18.89 -10.32 -14.45
CA ARG A 149 19.67 -10.09 -15.67
C ARG A 149 20.06 -8.63 -15.84
N LYS A 150 21.04 -8.38 -16.70
CA LYS A 150 21.61 -7.04 -16.92
C LYS A 150 20.72 -6.19 -17.83
N GLU A 151 19.56 -5.80 -17.30
CA GLU A 151 18.56 -5.00 -17.99
C GLU A 151 18.14 -3.80 -17.16
N THR A 152 17.80 -2.72 -17.86
CA THR A 152 17.19 -1.53 -17.27
C THR A 152 15.91 -1.22 -18.02
N LEU A 153 14.87 -0.86 -17.28
CA LEU A 153 13.61 -0.39 -17.82
C LEU A 153 13.05 0.73 -16.93
N PHE A 154 11.93 1.29 -17.34
CA PHE A 154 11.32 2.46 -16.71
C PHE A 154 9.86 2.18 -16.45
N PHE A 155 9.38 2.50 -15.26
CA PHE A 155 7.96 2.43 -14.93
C PHE A 155 7.41 3.85 -14.76
N ARG A 156 6.41 4.24 -15.57
CA ARG A 156 5.74 5.54 -15.43
C ARG A 156 4.88 5.51 -14.16
N TYR A 157 5.19 6.41 -13.24
CA TYR A 157 4.62 6.46 -11.91
C TYR A 157 3.51 7.51 -11.83
N GLU A 158 2.34 7.10 -11.34
CA GLU A 158 1.21 7.99 -11.07
C GLU A 158 0.99 8.12 -9.56
N ASP A 159 1.09 9.33 -9.01
CA ASP A 159 1.10 9.59 -7.57
C ASP A 159 -0.29 9.50 -6.90
N LYS A 160 -1.36 9.47 -7.70
CA LYS A 160 -2.76 9.47 -7.24
C LYS A 160 -3.40 8.08 -7.17
N TYR A 161 -2.91 7.12 -7.95
CA TYR A 161 -3.62 5.88 -8.20
C TYR A 161 -2.82 4.67 -7.68
N GLU A 162 -3.06 4.28 -6.43
CA GLU A 162 -2.40 3.10 -5.83
C GLU A 162 -2.65 1.81 -6.63
N ASN A 163 -3.83 1.66 -7.23
CA ASN A 163 -4.16 0.52 -8.09
C ASN A 163 -3.35 0.48 -9.40
N ALA A 164 -2.73 1.59 -9.81
CA ALA A 164 -1.82 1.63 -10.95
C ALA A 164 -0.40 1.19 -10.56
N PHE A 165 -0.07 1.07 -9.27
CA PHE A 165 1.24 0.66 -8.78
C PHE A 165 1.33 -0.88 -8.70
N PRO A 166 2.01 -1.56 -9.65
CA PRO A 166 1.93 -3.01 -9.81
C PRO A 166 2.95 -3.78 -8.95
N PHE A 167 3.53 -3.13 -7.93
CA PHE A 167 4.63 -3.70 -7.17
C PHE A 167 4.24 -4.00 -5.73
N VAL A 168 4.95 -4.96 -5.14
CA VAL A 168 5.12 -5.10 -3.69
C VAL A 168 6.55 -4.71 -3.35
N ALA A 169 6.73 -3.65 -2.57
CA ALA A 169 8.04 -3.26 -2.10
C ALA A 169 8.56 -4.27 -1.06
N MET A 170 9.81 -4.71 -1.19
CA MET A 170 10.37 -5.77 -0.35
C MET A 170 10.39 -5.40 1.13
N LYS A 171 10.69 -4.14 1.46
CA LYS A 171 10.65 -3.67 2.85
C LYS A 171 9.22 -3.60 3.42
N PHE A 172 8.23 -3.29 2.58
CA PHE A 172 6.82 -3.39 2.99
C PHE A 172 6.42 -4.84 3.26
N PHE A 173 6.82 -5.77 2.39
CA PHE A 173 6.63 -7.21 2.58
C PHE A 173 7.22 -7.71 3.90
N GLN A 174 8.48 -7.38 4.19
CA GLN A 174 9.15 -7.71 5.45
C GLN A 174 8.42 -7.13 6.65
N LYS A 175 7.97 -5.87 6.57
CA LYS A 175 7.17 -5.24 7.62
C LYS A 175 5.87 -5.97 7.88
N GLN A 176 5.19 -6.45 6.84
CA GLN A 176 3.98 -7.26 7.01
C GLN A 176 4.28 -8.58 7.72
N LYS A 177 5.43 -9.23 7.45
CA LYS A 177 5.85 -10.44 8.19
C LYS A 177 6.03 -10.14 9.68
N GLU A 178 6.80 -9.11 10.01
CA GLU A 178 7.04 -8.69 11.40
C GLU A 178 5.74 -8.40 12.17
N LEU A 179 4.78 -7.76 11.50
CA LEU A 179 3.53 -7.34 12.14
C LEU A 179 2.53 -8.48 12.32
N ARG A 180 2.61 -9.55 11.54
CA ARG A 180 1.49 -10.51 11.38
C ARG A 180 1.86 -11.93 11.77
N VAL A 181 3.07 -12.39 11.45
CA VAL A 181 3.46 -13.78 11.70
C VAL A 181 3.48 -14.06 13.20
N GLY A 182 2.94 -15.22 13.59
CA GLY A 182 2.81 -15.66 14.97
C GLY A 182 1.53 -15.17 15.67
N ARG A 183 0.82 -14.20 15.11
CA ARG A 183 -0.44 -13.70 15.68
C ARG A 183 -1.61 -14.63 15.40
N ASP A 184 -2.54 -14.65 16.33
CA ASP A 184 -3.79 -15.40 16.21
C ASP A 184 -4.93 -14.49 15.76
N PHE A 185 -5.80 -15.04 14.90
CA PHE A 185 -6.94 -14.37 14.33
C PHE A 185 -8.21 -15.18 14.56
N ILE A 186 -9.32 -14.49 14.81
CA ILE A 186 -10.65 -15.06 14.99
C ILE A 186 -11.48 -14.76 13.75
N THR A 187 -12.10 -15.79 13.20
CA THR A 187 -12.92 -15.74 11.99
C THR A 187 -14.36 -15.36 12.28
N ARG A 188 -15.09 -14.84 11.27
CA ARG A 188 -16.53 -14.55 11.36
C ARG A 188 -17.43 -15.50 10.58
N GLY A 189 -16.90 -16.61 10.07
CA GLY A 189 -17.67 -17.66 9.40
C GLY A 189 -18.14 -17.36 7.98
N ARG A 190 -18.13 -16.08 7.57
CA ARG A 190 -18.24 -15.70 6.16
C ARG A 190 -16.86 -15.68 5.53
N ASN A 191 -16.77 -16.17 4.30
CA ASN A 191 -15.52 -16.26 3.58
C ASN A 191 -15.38 -15.17 2.51
N TRP A 192 -14.13 -14.82 2.19
CA TRP A 192 -13.79 -13.85 1.15
C TRP A 192 -13.75 -14.44 -0.28
N ASN A 193 -14.01 -15.75 -0.41
CA ASN A 193 -14.11 -16.43 -1.72
C ASN A 193 -15.51 -16.30 -2.34
N GLY A 194 -16.47 -15.73 -1.61
CA GLY A 194 -17.85 -15.52 -2.02
C GLY A 194 -18.82 -16.35 -1.16
N ALA A 195 -19.99 -15.77 -0.85
CA ALA A 195 -20.91 -16.32 0.15
C ALA A 195 -21.33 -17.79 -0.06
N THR A 196 -21.26 -18.30 -1.30
CA THR A 196 -21.65 -19.67 -1.67
C THR A 196 -20.46 -20.60 -1.95
N LYS A 197 -19.23 -20.09 -1.98
CA LYS A 197 -18.04 -20.92 -2.25
C LYS A 197 -17.46 -21.44 -0.94
N PRO A 198 -17.01 -22.70 -0.86
CA PRO A 198 -16.30 -23.16 0.33
C PRO A 198 -14.94 -22.46 0.45
N MET A 199 -14.45 -22.35 1.69
CA MET A 199 -13.02 -22.17 1.89
C MET A 199 -12.30 -23.45 1.47
N THR A 200 -11.15 -23.30 0.84
CA THR A 200 -10.33 -24.44 0.41
C THR A 200 -8.94 -24.31 1.00
N ASP A 201 -8.39 -25.44 1.42
CA ASP A 201 -6.99 -25.53 1.81
C ASP A 201 -6.09 -25.22 0.60
N ILE A 202 -5.11 -24.33 0.77
CA ILE A 202 -4.23 -23.87 -0.32
C ILE A 202 -3.25 -24.94 -0.81
N ASN A 203 -2.96 -25.96 0.01
CA ASN A 203 -2.01 -27.02 -0.30
C ASN A 203 -2.70 -28.20 -1.00
N THR A 204 -3.93 -28.51 -0.62
CA THR A 204 -4.67 -29.69 -1.11
C THR A 204 -5.81 -29.36 -2.06
N GLY A 205 -6.28 -28.11 -2.07
CA GLY A 205 -7.45 -27.67 -2.82
C GLY A 205 -8.80 -28.19 -2.30
N LYS A 206 -8.80 -28.94 -1.19
CA LYS A 206 -10.03 -29.53 -0.63
C LYS A 206 -10.82 -28.51 0.18
N PRO A 207 -12.16 -28.58 0.19
CA PRO A 207 -12.99 -27.78 1.09
C PRO A 207 -12.62 -27.99 2.56
N ILE A 208 -12.64 -26.92 3.34
CA ILE A 208 -12.35 -26.94 4.78
C ILE A 208 -13.43 -26.21 5.59
N GLU A 209 -13.48 -26.50 6.88
CA GLU A 209 -14.34 -25.80 7.82
C GLU A 209 -13.76 -24.42 8.16
N PHE A 210 -14.60 -23.39 8.05
CA PHE A 210 -14.22 -22.02 8.42
C PHE A 210 -15.33 -21.36 9.25
N PRO A 211 -15.72 -21.91 10.42
CA PRO A 211 -16.84 -21.41 11.20
C PRO A 211 -16.52 -20.08 11.88
N PRO A 212 -17.53 -19.28 12.28
CA PRO A 212 -17.30 -18.10 13.13
C PRO A 212 -16.69 -18.48 14.47
N GLY A 213 -15.76 -17.67 14.97
CA GLY A 213 -15.09 -17.90 16.24
C GLY A 213 -13.90 -18.86 16.17
N ALA A 214 -13.61 -19.47 15.01
CA ALA A 214 -12.44 -20.31 14.87
C ALA A 214 -11.15 -19.49 14.97
N THR A 215 -10.15 -20.06 15.64
CA THR A 215 -8.82 -19.46 15.78
C THR A 215 -7.90 -19.93 14.67
N TRP A 216 -7.23 -18.99 14.02
CA TRP A 216 -6.29 -19.22 12.94
C TRP A 216 -4.99 -18.46 13.21
N LYS A 217 -3.86 -19.16 13.18
CA LYS A 217 -2.54 -18.55 13.38
C LYS A 217 -1.98 -18.09 12.04
N CYS A 218 -1.49 -16.86 11.97
CA CYS A 218 -0.71 -16.43 10.82
C CYS A 218 0.69 -17.07 10.89
N VAL A 219 0.95 -18.05 10.02
CA VAL A 219 2.22 -18.79 9.99
C VAL A 219 3.21 -18.19 9.00
N ASP A 220 2.73 -17.45 8.00
CA ASP A 220 3.59 -16.74 7.05
C ASP A 220 2.86 -15.56 6.39
N VAL A 221 3.61 -14.74 5.66
CA VAL A 221 3.08 -13.79 4.67
C VAL A 221 3.77 -14.08 3.34
N ALA A 222 2.98 -14.26 2.27
CA ALA A 222 3.47 -14.67 0.96
C ALA A 222 2.63 -14.07 -0.17
N ILE A 223 3.12 -14.18 -1.41
CA ILE A 223 2.31 -13.94 -2.60
C ILE A 223 1.54 -15.23 -2.91
N ALA A 224 0.24 -15.21 -2.70
CA ALA A 224 -0.66 -16.34 -2.95
C ALA A 224 -1.74 -15.90 -3.93
N SER A 225 -1.96 -16.66 -5.00
CA SER A 225 -2.87 -16.30 -6.09
C SER A 225 -2.64 -14.86 -6.57
N CYS A 226 -1.38 -14.51 -6.82
CA CYS A 226 -0.94 -13.18 -7.25
C CYS A 226 -1.20 -12.02 -6.26
N ASN A 227 -1.64 -12.30 -5.04
CA ASN A 227 -1.92 -11.28 -4.01
C ASN A 227 -1.01 -11.44 -2.80
N LEU A 228 -0.55 -10.32 -2.25
CA LEU A 228 0.12 -10.33 -0.95
C LEU A 228 -0.87 -10.72 0.15
N SER A 229 -0.62 -11.85 0.79
CA SER A 229 -1.57 -12.52 1.65
C SER A 229 -0.92 -13.00 2.95
N MET A 230 -1.69 -13.00 4.03
CA MET A 230 -1.37 -13.79 5.21
C MET A 230 -1.68 -15.26 4.93
N ILE A 231 -0.78 -16.16 5.32
CA ILE A 231 -1.02 -17.60 5.33
C ILE A 231 -1.50 -17.94 6.74
N LEU A 232 -2.78 -18.27 6.84
CA LEU A 232 -3.43 -18.60 8.10
C LEU A 232 -3.53 -20.13 8.21
N GLU A 233 -3.19 -20.67 9.36
CA GLU A 233 -3.22 -22.10 9.67
C GLU A 233 -4.14 -22.38 10.86
N ASN A 234 -4.95 -23.43 10.78
CA ASN A 234 -5.76 -23.91 11.90
C ASN A 234 -5.08 -25.05 12.68
N ASP A 235 -5.75 -25.55 13.71
CA ASP A 235 -5.27 -26.67 14.54
C ASP A 235 -5.11 -27.99 13.77
N LYS A 236 -5.91 -28.19 12.71
CA LYS A 236 -5.84 -29.33 11.78
C LYS A 236 -4.72 -29.21 10.74
N LYS A 237 -3.88 -28.16 10.79
CA LYS A 237 -2.80 -27.87 9.82
C LYS A 237 -3.30 -27.52 8.41
N GLU A 238 -4.58 -27.16 8.29
CA GLU A 238 -5.12 -26.66 7.05
C GLU A 238 -4.77 -25.18 6.89
N GLN A 239 -4.49 -24.74 5.66
CA GLN A 239 -4.00 -23.39 5.39
C GLN A 239 -4.86 -22.62 4.39
N VAL A 240 -5.05 -21.33 4.65
CA VAL A 240 -5.75 -20.40 3.75
C VAL A 240 -4.94 -19.14 3.49
N ALA A 241 -5.08 -18.59 2.29
CA ALA A 241 -4.50 -17.30 1.93
C ALA A 241 -5.54 -16.19 2.13
N PHE A 242 -5.27 -15.27 3.05
CA PHE A 242 -6.06 -14.07 3.28
C PHE A 242 -5.37 -12.83 2.69
N PRO A 243 -5.90 -12.21 1.62
CA PRO A 243 -5.30 -11.02 1.02
C PRO A 243 -5.23 -9.87 2.03
N ILE A 244 -4.04 -9.28 2.21
CA ILE A 244 -3.84 -8.20 3.20
C ILE A 244 -4.70 -6.98 2.87
N ALA A 245 -4.91 -6.68 1.58
CA ALA A 245 -5.77 -5.59 1.14
C ALA A 245 -7.25 -5.75 1.56
N SER A 246 -7.70 -6.97 1.87
CA SER A 246 -9.08 -7.26 2.29
C SER A 246 -9.30 -7.10 3.80
N GLN A 247 -8.27 -6.83 4.59
CA GLN A 247 -8.40 -6.74 6.06
C GLN A 247 -9.30 -5.58 6.51
N SER A 248 -9.22 -4.43 5.82
CA SER A 248 -9.91 -3.20 6.23
C SER A 248 -11.36 -3.10 5.75
N ALA A 249 -11.75 -3.83 4.70
CA ALA A 249 -13.03 -3.61 4.03
C ALA A 249 -14.21 -4.27 4.76
N ASP A 250 -14.03 -5.51 5.23
CA ASP A 250 -15.16 -6.35 5.63
C ASP A 250 -15.00 -7.00 7.01
N HIS A 251 -13.87 -6.78 7.69
CA HIS A 251 -13.54 -7.40 8.98
C HIS A 251 -13.70 -8.93 9.00
N TRP A 252 -13.41 -9.66 7.91
CA TRP A 252 -13.60 -11.12 7.83
C TRP A 252 -12.91 -11.90 8.96
N ILE A 253 -11.79 -11.35 9.42
CA ILE A 253 -11.00 -11.85 10.55
C ILE A 253 -10.62 -10.66 11.45
N VAL A 254 -10.44 -10.92 12.74
CA VAL A 254 -9.89 -9.96 13.71
C VAL A 254 -8.80 -10.60 14.55
N THR A 255 -7.88 -9.82 15.11
CA THR A 255 -6.87 -10.42 15.99
C THR A 255 -7.51 -10.96 17.27
N ALA A 256 -6.93 -11.99 17.85
CA ALA A 256 -7.41 -12.59 19.11
C ALA A 256 -7.44 -11.57 20.26
N GLU A 257 -6.51 -10.62 20.29
CA GLU A 257 -6.49 -9.55 21.29
C GLU A 257 -7.69 -8.61 21.11
N ALA A 258 -7.95 -8.17 19.87
CA ALA A 258 -9.10 -7.33 19.55
C ALA A 258 -10.43 -8.05 19.86
N ALA A 259 -10.52 -9.34 19.51
CA ALA A 259 -11.68 -10.18 19.84
C ALA A 259 -11.92 -10.25 21.36
N THR A 260 -10.85 -10.38 22.16
CA THR A 260 -10.95 -10.41 23.64
C THR A 260 -11.48 -9.08 24.19
N VAL A 261 -10.97 -7.96 23.68
CA VAL A 261 -11.45 -6.62 24.06
C VAL A 261 -12.92 -6.43 23.70
N MET A 262 -13.31 -6.77 22.47
CA MET A 262 -14.69 -6.68 22.01
C MET A 262 -15.64 -7.59 22.80
N ALA A 263 -15.25 -8.83 23.08
CA ALA A 263 -16.04 -9.75 23.89
C ALA A 263 -16.27 -9.23 25.32
N LYS A 264 -15.27 -8.57 25.91
CA LYS A 264 -15.39 -7.93 27.23
C LYS A 264 -16.29 -6.69 27.18
N GLN A 265 -16.17 -5.88 26.12
CA GLN A 265 -16.95 -4.64 25.96
C GLN A 265 -18.43 -4.91 25.69
N PHE A 266 -18.74 -5.90 24.85
CA PHE A 266 -20.11 -6.16 24.40
C PHE A 266 -20.83 -7.24 25.21
N GLY A 267 -20.08 -8.05 25.97
CA GLY A 267 -20.60 -9.24 26.63
C GLY A 267 -20.62 -10.45 25.69
N LYS A 268 -20.45 -11.65 26.26
CA LYS A 268 -20.24 -12.89 25.52
C LYS A 268 -21.36 -13.21 24.52
N ASP A 269 -22.62 -12.99 24.90
CA ASP A 269 -23.77 -13.35 24.06
C ASP A 269 -23.92 -12.41 22.86
N VAL A 270 -23.72 -11.11 23.08
CA VAL A 270 -23.75 -10.10 22.01
C VAL A 270 -22.59 -10.33 21.05
N TRP A 271 -21.41 -10.63 21.59
CA TRP A 271 -20.23 -10.97 20.82
C TRP A 271 -20.41 -12.22 19.95
N ALA A 272 -20.96 -13.30 20.52
CA ALA A 272 -21.23 -14.53 19.77
C ALA A 272 -22.19 -14.30 18.59
N LYS A 273 -23.25 -13.50 18.80
CA LYS A 273 -24.18 -13.07 17.74
C LYS A 273 -23.46 -12.27 16.66
N ALA A 274 -22.63 -11.30 17.07
CA ALA A 274 -21.90 -10.44 16.15
C ALA A 274 -20.88 -11.21 15.29
N LEU A 275 -20.17 -12.16 15.89
CA LEU A 275 -19.27 -13.09 15.17
C LEU A 275 -20.01 -13.88 14.10
N ALA A 276 -21.21 -14.38 14.42
CA ALA A 276 -22.06 -15.10 13.49
C ALA A 276 -22.76 -14.19 12.45
N GLY A 277 -22.46 -12.88 12.45
CA GLY A 277 -23.04 -11.93 11.50
C GLY A 277 -24.47 -11.50 11.82
N HIS A 278 -24.94 -11.76 13.04
CA HIS A 278 -26.25 -11.34 13.50
C HIS A 278 -26.19 -10.00 14.23
N VAL A 279 -27.13 -9.12 13.89
CA VAL A 279 -27.40 -7.88 14.61
C VAL A 279 -28.71 -8.04 15.38
N ALA A 280 -28.76 -7.52 16.60
CA ALA A 280 -29.94 -7.57 17.46
C ALA A 280 -30.30 -6.16 17.96
N ILE A 281 -31.58 -5.95 18.26
CA ILE A 281 -32.05 -4.72 18.93
C ILE A 281 -31.27 -4.52 20.23
N GLY A 282 -30.86 -3.28 20.49
CA GLY A 282 -30.06 -2.86 21.64
C GLY A 282 -28.55 -3.00 21.46
N MET A 283 -28.09 -3.64 20.38
CA MET A 283 -26.66 -3.74 20.04
C MET A 283 -26.07 -2.36 19.77
N ALA A 284 -24.84 -2.10 20.24
CA ALA A 284 -24.14 -0.85 19.97
C ALA A 284 -23.77 -0.74 18.48
N ALA A 285 -23.70 0.49 17.96
CA ALA A 285 -23.35 0.78 16.57
C ALA A 285 -22.04 0.12 16.14
N GLU A 286 -21.01 0.16 16.99
CA GLU A 286 -19.70 -0.44 16.72
C GLU A 286 -19.78 -1.96 16.59
N THR A 287 -20.57 -2.62 17.45
CA THR A 287 -20.79 -4.06 17.37
C THR A 287 -21.61 -4.44 16.15
N ALA A 288 -22.58 -3.59 15.76
CA ALA A 288 -23.38 -3.80 14.56
C ALA A 288 -22.55 -3.60 13.28
N GLU A 289 -21.66 -2.62 13.24
CA GLU A 289 -20.68 -2.43 12.17
C GLU A 289 -19.73 -3.62 12.08
N PHE A 290 -19.24 -4.09 13.22
CA PHE A 290 -18.46 -5.32 13.27
C PHE A 290 -19.28 -6.51 12.74
N ALA A 291 -20.55 -6.65 13.12
CA ALA A 291 -21.39 -7.77 12.73
C ALA A 291 -21.77 -7.75 11.24
N TRP A 292 -22.03 -6.59 10.64
CA TRP A 292 -22.54 -6.48 9.26
C TRP A 292 -21.54 -5.90 8.25
N GLY A 293 -20.40 -5.42 8.69
CA GLY A 293 -19.45 -4.65 7.89
C GLY A 293 -19.86 -3.19 7.76
N SER A 294 -19.04 -2.42 7.02
CA SER A 294 -19.31 -1.00 6.82
C SER A 294 -20.49 -0.77 5.86
N PRO A 295 -21.43 0.13 6.21
CA PRO A 295 -22.56 0.44 5.34
C PRO A 295 -22.12 1.24 4.10
N LYS A 296 -22.95 1.22 3.06
CA LYS A 296 -22.79 2.05 1.86
C LYS A 296 -22.92 3.54 2.21
N SER A 297 -23.85 3.88 3.09
CA SER A 297 -24.08 5.25 3.56
C SER A 297 -24.68 5.25 4.97
N LYS A 298 -24.35 6.29 5.74
CA LYS A 298 -24.94 6.58 7.05
C LYS A 298 -25.68 7.91 6.97
N ASN A 299 -26.97 7.91 7.27
CA ASN A 299 -27.79 9.11 7.36
C ASN A 299 -28.04 9.43 8.84
N THR A 300 -27.69 10.62 9.29
CA THR A 300 -27.80 11.04 10.70
C THR A 300 -28.80 12.18 10.84
N THR A 301 -29.70 12.08 11.82
CA THR A 301 -30.61 13.14 12.22
C THR A 301 -30.39 13.45 13.70
N VAL A 302 -30.18 14.73 14.02
CA VAL A 302 -30.00 15.20 15.39
C VAL A 302 -31.17 16.11 15.74
N THR A 303 -31.93 15.72 16.75
CA THR A 303 -33.01 16.52 17.34
C THR A 303 -32.69 16.84 18.80
N ASN A 304 -33.49 17.69 19.45
CA ASN A 304 -33.25 18.07 20.84
C ASN A 304 -33.22 16.82 21.75
N GLY A 305 -32.02 16.47 22.24
CA GLY A 305 -31.79 15.32 23.14
C GLY A 305 -31.75 13.93 22.49
N LYS A 306 -31.80 13.81 21.16
CA LYS A 306 -31.85 12.51 20.47
C LYS A 306 -31.04 12.52 19.17
N VAL A 307 -30.21 11.50 19.00
CA VAL A 307 -29.52 11.21 17.74
C VAL A 307 -30.12 9.94 17.14
N SER A 308 -30.62 10.03 15.92
CA SER A 308 -31.03 8.86 15.15
C SER A 308 -30.13 8.68 13.93
N GLU A 309 -29.81 7.44 13.62
CA GLU A 309 -29.05 7.10 12.42
C GLU A 309 -29.74 5.99 11.63
N GLN A 310 -29.59 6.04 10.31
CA GLN A 310 -29.93 4.96 9.41
C GLN A 310 -28.69 4.57 8.63
N TRP A 311 -28.34 3.30 8.68
CA TRP A 311 -27.25 2.74 7.90
C TRP A 311 -27.84 1.91 6.76
N VAL A 312 -27.40 2.22 5.54
CA VAL A 312 -27.88 1.60 4.30
C VAL A 312 -26.81 0.67 3.77
N TYR A 313 -27.14 -0.59 3.53
CA TYR A 313 -26.24 -1.58 2.94
C TYR A 313 -26.52 -1.77 1.45
N LYS A 314 -25.50 -2.20 0.70
CA LYS A 314 -25.59 -2.34 -0.78
C LYS A 314 -26.63 -3.34 -1.24
N ASP A 315 -26.97 -4.30 -0.39
CA ASP A 315 -27.90 -5.40 -0.63
C ASP A 315 -29.34 -5.10 -0.18
N GLY A 316 -29.64 -3.83 0.14
CA GLY A 316 -30.99 -3.42 0.53
C GLY A 316 -31.34 -3.69 2.00
N ARG A 317 -30.37 -4.07 2.83
CA ARG A 317 -30.54 -4.15 4.28
C ARG A 317 -30.33 -2.78 4.94
N TYR A 318 -31.02 -2.56 6.05
CA TYR A 318 -30.95 -1.32 6.83
C TYR A 318 -30.82 -1.61 8.33
N LEU A 319 -30.04 -0.77 9.00
CA LEU A 319 -30.01 -0.69 10.46
C LEU A 319 -30.45 0.70 10.90
N TYR A 320 -31.30 0.75 11.91
CA TYR A 320 -31.75 1.99 12.52
C TYR A 320 -31.19 2.07 13.93
N PHE A 321 -30.68 3.24 14.28
CA PHE A 321 -30.09 3.50 15.58
C PHE A 321 -30.76 4.67 16.27
N GLU A 322 -30.81 4.59 17.58
CA GLU A 322 -31.14 5.70 18.47
C GLU A 322 -30.10 5.77 19.57
N ASN A 323 -29.45 6.92 19.72
CA ASN A 323 -28.38 7.16 20.70
C ASN A 323 -27.31 6.05 20.67
N GLY A 324 -26.89 5.66 19.47
CA GLY A 324 -25.83 4.66 19.23
C GLY A 324 -26.25 3.20 19.42
N LYS A 325 -27.54 2.90 19.63
CA LYS A 325 -28.04 1.51 19.78
C LYS A 325 -29.05 1.15 18.70
N VAL A 326 -28.98 -0.07 18.20
CA VAL A 326 -29.91 -0.61 17.19
C VAL A 326 -31.33 -0.61 17.74
N THR A 327 -32.26 0.02 17.03
CA THR A 327 -33.70 0.02 17.35
C THR A 327 -34.51 -0.81 16.36
N ALA A 328 -34.06 -0.92 15.12
CA ALA A 328 -34.70 -1.76 14.11
C ALA A 328 -33.68 -2.32 13.11
N VAL A 329 -34.01 -3.50 12.59
CA VAL A 329 -33.29 -4.21 11.54
C VAL A 329 -34.28 -4.47 10.42
N GLN A 330 -33.96 -4.06 9.19
CA GLN A 330 -34.81 -4.26 8.02
C GLN A 330 -33.99 -4.95 6.92
N GLY A 331 -34.58 -5.92 6.24
CA GLY A 331 -33.99 -6.69 5.15
C GLY A 331 -34.99 -7.59 4.48
#